data_AF-A0A0B7MZB2-F1
#
_entry.id   AF-A0A0B7MZB2-F1
#
_cell.length_a   1.000
_cell.length_b   1.000
_cell.length_c   1.000
_cell.angle_alpha   90.00
_cell.angle_beta   90.00
_cell.angle_gamma   90.00
#
_symmetry.space_group_name_H-M   'P 1'
#
loop_
_entity.id
_entity.type
_entity.pdbx_description
1 polymer ?
#
loop_
_entity_poly.entity_id
_entity_poly.type
_entity_poly.pdbx_seq_one_letter_code
_entity_poly.pdbx_strand_id
1 'polypeptide(L)'
;MQILLQAATACTITAANIIIIITNTVNHTNIAANVRKNSIAAKVKSIEPPELTLLDLQYSEEAMWIRLQIREFLFRFGDIYDLDDRILSHMQNAQGDWKIKKLGAYLVYHSLSIMSKSTEFDSPSSAIPAATIPLLSKETLYGWMQEKRLTKYYLDNQSRNQALLDILTIEGMTNKRWQDVAELLAVAECQDLPIPTSPRKKTMAADVYDDDEDSDGMDVDENDEELYREVERYRKPVRNTSLITAETELKLINMLLELLLHHTQTRQSLNIPNHSGASCKEVRDMGLELKKYIKEYNVESTLNKSKRYKLTTRINQLMAVRGKREELKSAQTELDELETLIRDEQMTLETKKIQLYVSSAKSQKRFEPAGVDMLGNVYWIFNDLLDHLSHAADYRNSEPCWAYGIVVIGPGFQNPEEQNVKWWSIQGINNMNHLLKWIKLHGADRDSGNLAKNIQQRIDHLSALECVVYGEGFFA
;
A
#
# COMPACT_ATOMS: atom_id res chain seq x y z
N MET A 1 -47.90 27.47 74.48
CA MET A 1 -46.92 28.46 73.97
C MET A 1 -45.79 27.85 73.12
N GLN A 2 -45.58 26.53 73.13
CA GLN A 2 -44.57 25.85 72.28
C GLN A 2 -45.07 25.48 70.87
N ILE A 3 -46.40 25.45 70.65
CA ILE A 3 -47.01 25.10 69.35
C ILE A 3 -47.14 26.33 68.42
N LEU A 4 -47.22 27.54 68.98
CA LEU A 4 -47.28 28.78 68.19
C LEU A 4 -45.91 29.24 67.67
N LEU A 5 -44.81 28.74 68.26
CA LEU A 5 -43.45 29.05 67.79
C LEU A 5 -42.99 28.16 66.62
N GLN A 6 -43.61 26.99 66.43
CA GLN A 6 -43.34 26.07 65.31
C GLN A 6 -44.11 26.44 64.03
N ALA A 7 -45.26 27.11 64.14
CA ALA A 7 -46.02 27.55 62.97
C ALA A 7 -45.42 28.80 62.28
N ALA A 8 -44.81 29.72 63.05
CA ALA A 8 -44.18 30.93 62.51
C ALA A 8 -42.84 30.65 61.79
N THR A 9 -42.11 29.62 62.21
CA THR A 9 -40.87 29.17 61.56
C THR A 9 -41.13 28.37 60.28
N ALA A 10 -42.22 27.59 60.22
CA ALA A 10 -42.61 26.90 58.99
C ALA A 10 -43.07 27.88 57.87
N CYS A 11 -43.74 28.99 58.22
CA CYS A 11 -44.23 29.95 57.23
C CYS A 11 -43.12 30.83 56.62
N THR A 12 -42.08 31.15 57.40
CA THR A 12 -40.93 31.94 56.93
C THR A 12 -39.93 31.14 56.09
N ILE A 13 -39.73 29.85 56.41
CA ILE A 13 -38.88 28.97 55.60
C ILE A 13 -39.50 28.70 54.22
N THR A 14 -40.83 28.62 54.13
CA THR A 14 -41.52 28.40 52.85
C THR A 14 -41.47 29.64 51.94
N ALA A 15 -41.54 30.85 52.50
CA ALA A 15 -41.39 32.09 51.73
C ALA A 15 -39.97 32.31 51.21
N ALA A 16 -38.94 32.00 52.02
CA ALA A 16 -37.53 32.10 51.59
C ALA A 16 -37.19 31.10 50.47
N ASN A 17 -37.72 29.87 50.53
CA ASN A 17 -37.49 28.87 49.49
C ASN A 17 -38.22 29.20 48.18
N ILE A 18 -39.40 29.82 48.23
CA ILE A 18 -40.10 30.26 47.01
C ILE A 18 -39.37 31.44 46.34
N ILE A 19 -38.79 32.36 47.12
CA ILE A 19 -37.99 33.46 46.56
C ILE A 19 -36.68 32.94 45.95
N ILE A 20 -36.00 31.96 46.56
CA ILE A 20 -34.79 31.36 45.99
C ILE A 20 -35.10 30.59 44.69
N ILE A 21 -36.23 29.88 44.64
CA ILE A 21 -36.67 29.19 43.42
C ILE A 21 -36.98 30.21 42.32
N ILE A 22 -37.76 31.27 42.59
CA ILE A 22 -38.10 32.29 41.59
C ILE A 22 -36.85 33.05 41.11
N THR A 23 -35.89 33.35 41.99
CA THR A 23 -34.65 34.04 41.60
C THR A 23 -33.74 33.14 40.75
N ASN A 24 -33.70 31.84 41.03
CA ASN A 24 -32.97 30.87 40.20
C ASN A 24 -33.66 30.63 38.84
N THR A 25 -34.99 30.57 38.79
CA THR A 25 -35.71 30.40 37.51
C THR A 25 -35.56 31.65 36.62
N VAL A 26 -35.62 32.86 37.20
CA VAL A 26 -35.44 34.12 36.45
C VAL A 26 -33.99 34.28 35.95
N ASN A 27 -32.99 33.87 36.74
CA ASN A 27 -31.59 33.84 36.29
C ASN A 27 -31.35 32.78 35.20
N HIS A 28 -31.99 31.60 35.28
CA HIS A 28 -31.90 30.60 34.21
C HIS A 28 -32.61 31.04 32.92
N THR A 29 -33.73 31.77 33.00
CA THR A 29 -34.37 32.33 31.79
C THR A 29 -33.62 33.52 31.21
N ASN A 30 -32.97 34.36 32.02
CA ASN A 30 -32.15 35.48 31.50
C ASN A 30 -30.80 35.00 30.96
N ILE A 31 -30.21 33.94 31.51
CA ILE A 31 -29.06 33.27 30.90
C ILE A 31 -29.49 32.56 29.61
N ALA A 32 -30.65 31.89 29.57
CA ALA A 32 -31.15 31.28 28.33
C ALA A 32 -31.53 32.32 27.25
N ALA A 33 -31.99 33.52 27.64
CA ALA A 33 -32.33 34.60 26.70
C ALA A 33 -31.10 35.40 26.21
N ASN A 34 -30.07 35.59 27.06
CA ASN A 34 -28.81 36.22 26.64
C ASN A 34 -27.83 35.26 25.96
N VAL A 35 -27.91 33.95 26.21
CA VAL A 35 -27.22 32.94 25.40
C VAL A 35 -27.90 32.77 24.02
N ARG A 36 -29.20 33.04 23.91
CA ARG A 36 -29.92 33.08 22.61
C ARG A 36 -29.73 34.34 21.77
N LYS A 37 -29.04 35.38 22.26
CA LYS A 37 -28.74 36.59 21.47
C LYS A 37 -27.25 36.85 21.21
N ASN A 38 -26.35 36.02 21.76
CA ASN A 38 -24.93 36.02 21.41
C ASN A 38 -24.44 34.71 20.79
N SER A 39 -25.33 33.80 20.38
CA SER A 39 -24.98 32.85 19.32
C SER A 39 -25.05 33.58 17.97
N ILE A 40 -24.14 34.54 17.77
CA ILE A 40 -23.48 34.61 16.46
C ILE A 40 -22.74 33.28 16.40
N ALA A 41 -23.46 32.25 15.98
CA ALA A 41 -22.87 31.11 15.33
C ALA A 41 -21.99 31.75 14.28
N ALA A 42 -20.69 31.82 14.55
CA ALA A 42 -19.73 31.82 13.47
C ALA A 42 -20.18 30.63 12.64
N LYS A 43 -20.89 30.90 11.54
CA LYS A 43 -21.21 29.90 10.53
C LYS A 43 -19.86 29.30 10.25
N VAL A 44 -19.60 28.13 10.81
CA VAL A 44 -18.43 27.35 10.48
C VAL A 44 -18.54 27.24 8.98
N LYS A 45 -17.66 27.94 8.26
CA LYS A 45 -17.70 27.98 6.79
C LYS A 45 -17.76 26.52 6.38
N SER A 46 -18.85 26.09 5.75
CA SER A 46 -18.92 24.73 5.24
C SER A 46 -17.79 24.64 4.22
N ILE A 47 -16.78 23.84 4.57
CA ILE A 47 -15.75 23.49 3.61
C ILE A 47 -16.46 22.53 2.65
N GLU A 48 -16.50 22.88 1.38
CA GLU A 48 -17.00 21.97 0.35
C GLU A 48 -15.95 20.86 0.14
N PRO A 49 -16.36 19.63 -0.22
CA PRO A 49 -15.39 18.60 -0.54
C PRO A 49 -14.60 18.97 -1.79
N PRO A 50 -13.37 18.44 -1.98
CA PRO A 50 -12.62 18.67 -3.21
C PRO A 50 -13.33 18.05 -4.42
N GLU A 51 -12.99 18.53 -5.60
CA GLU A 51 -13.48 17.95 -6.85
C GLU A 51 -12.91 16.53 -7.02
N LEU A 52 -13.79 15.59 -7.38
CA LEU A 52 -13.42 14.22 -7.73
C LEU A 52 -13.25 14.10 -9.23
N THR A 53 -12.13 13.53 -9.66
CA THR A 53 -11.93 13.15 -11.06
C THR A 53 -12.40 11.71 -11.23
N LEU A 54 -13.35 11.46 -12.14
CA LEU A 54 -13.80 10.11 -12.46
C LEU A 54 -12.64 9.30 -13.04
N LEU A 55 -12.45 8.07 -12.54
CA LEU A 55 -11.52 7.10 -13.10
C LEU A 55 -12.29 6.15 -14.00
N ASP A 56 -12.20 6.36 -15.31
CA ASP A 56 -12.71 5.41 -16.29
C ASP A 56 -11.81 4.17 -16.30
N LEU A 57 -12.39 3.03 -15.93
CA LEU A 57 -11.68 1.75 -15.89
C LEU A 57 -11.58 1.14 -17.29
N GLN A 58 -10.35 0.92 -17.75
CA GLN A 58 -10.04 0.23 -19.02
C GLN A 58 -10.22 -1.28 -18.92
N TYR A 59 -10.21 -1.83 -17.70
CA TYR A 59 -10.40 -3.25 -17.41
C TYR A 59 -11.61 -3.44 -16.49
N SER A 60 -12.11 -4.68 -16.38
CA SER A 60 -13.11 -5.03 -15.38
C SER A 60 -12.60 -4.71 -13.96
N GLU A 61 -13.52 -4.45 -13.03
CA GLU A 61 -13.15 -4.21 -11.62
C GLU A 61 -12.35 -5.38 -11.04
N GLU A 62 -12.73 -6.62 -11.39
CA GLU A 62 -12.02 -7.82 -10.97
C GLU A 62 -10.55 -7.82 -11.44
N ALA A 63 -10.32 -7.54 -12.73
CA ALA A 63 -8.97 -7.43 -13.27
C ALA A 63 -8.18 -6.28 -12.62
N MET A 64 -8.85 -5.16 -12.33
CA MET A 64 -8.23 -4.03 -11.62
C MET A 64 -7.79 -4.41 -10.21
N TRP A 65 -8.64 -5.13 -9.46
CA TRP A 65 -8.28 -5.59 -8.12
C TRP A 65 -7.09 -6.55 -8.13
N ILE A 66 -7.07 -7.52 -9.05
CA ILE A 66 -5.95 -8.46 -9.20
C ILE A 66 -4.67 -7.70 -9.49
N ARG A 67 -4.71 -6.73 -10.42
CA ARG A 67 -3.56 -5.89 -10.74
C ARG A 67 -3.07 -5.13 -9.51
N LEU A 68 -3.97 -4.50 -8.76
CA LEU A 68 -3.60 -3.76 -7.54
C LEU A 68 -2.99 -4.67 -6.46
N GLN A 69 -3.47 -5.90 -6.32
CA GLN A 69 -2.89 -6.90 -5.40
C GLN A 69 -1.47 -7.29 -5.81
N ILE A 70 -1.24 -7.56 -7.10
CA ILE A 70 0.10 -7.87 -7.63
C ILE A 70 1.04 -6.67 -7.39
N ARG A 71 0.59 -5.42 -7.68
CA ARG A 71 1.39 -4.21 -7.40
C ARG A 71 1.75 -4.12 -5.92
N GLU A 72 0.79 -4.32 -5.03
CA GLU A 72 1.01 -4.24 -3.59
C GLU A 72 2.00 -5.30 -3.10
N PHE A 73 1.93 -6.53 -3.64
CA PHE A 73 2.90 -7.57 -3.33
C PHE A 73 4.32 -7.13 -3.72
N LEU A 74 4.49 -6.63 -4.95
CA LEU A 74 5.79 -6.20 -5.46
C LEU A 74 6.33 -4.98 -4.72
N PHE A 75 5.48 -4.01 -4.38
CA PHE A 75 5.86 -2.88 -3.54
C PHE A 75 6.48 -3.35 -2.22
N ARG A 76 5.89 -4.36 -1.59
CA ARG A 76 6.31 -4.82 -0.25
C ARG A 76 7.50 -5.75 -0.26
N PHE A 77 7.52 -6.67 -1.21
CA PHE A 77 8.43 -7.81 -1.19
C PHE A 77 9.35 -7.88 -2.41
N GLY A 78 9.23 -6.95 -3.36
CA GLY A 78 10.09 -6.90 -4.54
C GLY A 78 11.58 -6.85 -4.17
N ASP A 79 11.94 -5.98 -3.23
CA ASP A 79 13.32 -5.86 -2.73
C ASP A 79 13.82 -7.13 -2.03
N ILE A 80 12.94 -7.89 -1.35
CA ILE A 80 13.33 -9.14 -0.67
C ILE A 80 13.78 -10.18 -1.70
N TYR A 81 13.27 -10.09 -2.92
CA TYR A 81 13.45 -11.06 -3.98
C TYR A 81 14.30 -10.55 -5.15
N ASP A 82 14.94 -9.38 -5.00
CA ASP A 82 15.77 -8.74 -6.02
C ASP A 82 15.07 -8.68 -7.39
N LEU A 83 13.79 -8.31 -7.41
CA LEU A 83 13.05 -8.14 -8.66
C LEU A 83 13.53 -6.89 -9.41
N ASP A 84 13.65 -6.98 -10.73
CA ASP A 84 14.21 -5.93 -11.59
C ASP A 84 13.26 -4.73 -11.70
N ASP A 85 13.70 -3.56 -11.24
CA ASP A 85 12.96 -2.29 -11.30
C ASP A 85 12.48 -1.92 -12.69
N ARG A 86 13.21 -2.34 -13.75
CA ARG A 86 12.79 -2.10 -15.14
C ARG A 86 11.45 -2.75 -15.43
N ILE A 87 11.17 -3.89 -14.82
CA ILE A 87 9.93 -4.63 -15.00
C ILE A 87 8.83 -4.03 -14.12
N LEU A 88 9.17 -3.61 -12.90
CA LEU A 88 8.25 -2.91 -12.00
C LEU A 88 7.76 -1.57 -12.59
N SER A 89 8.60 -0.89 -13.37
CA SER A 89 8.25 0.39 -14.00
C SER A 89 7.00 0.30 -14.90
N HIS A 90 6.78 -0.83 -15.58
CA HIS A 90 5.61 -1.05 -16.43
C HIS A 90 4.32 -1.26 -15.62
N MET A 91 4.44 -1.64 -14.35
CA MET A 91 3.33 -1.92 -13.45
C MET A 91 2.92 -0.71 -12.63
N GLN A 92 3.62 0.40 -12.79
CA GLN A 92 3.37 1.62 -12.06
C GLN A 92 1.96 2.17 -12.31
N ASN A 93 1.52 2.09 -13.56
CA ASN A 93 0.13 2.34 -13.93
C ASN A 93 -0.67 1.03 -13.83
N ALA A 94 -1.63 0.95 -12.92
CA ALA A 94 -2.49 -0.22 -12.80
C ALA A 94 -3.34 -0.47 -14.06
N GLN A 95 -3.70 0.58 -14.80
CA GLN A 95 -4.43 0.50 -16.07
C GLN A 95 -3.50 0.40 -17.30
N GLY A 96 -2.19 0.42 -17.10
CA GLY A 96 -1.23 0.40 -18.20
C GLY A 96 -1.20 -0.95 -18.92
N ASP A 97 -0.64 -0.97 -20.13
CA ASP A 97 -0.24 -2.21 -20.78
C ASP A 97 1.01 -2.76 -20.09
N TRP A 98 0.80 -3.77 -19.24
CA TRP A 98 1.84 -4.44 -18.48
C TRP A 98 2.70 -5.39 -19.32
N LYS A 99 2.41 -5.53 -20.62
CA LYS A 99 3.01 -6.56 -21.48
C LYS A 99 2.93 -7.93 -20.80
N ILE A 100 1.71 -8.30 -20.39
CA ILE A 100 1.40 -9.42 -19.48
C ILE A 100 2.15 -10.69 -19.87
N LYS A 101 2.31 -10.97 -21.17
CA LYS A 101 3.09 -12.10 -21.66
C LYS A 101 4.53 -12.14 -21.13
N LYS A 102 5.26 -11.02 -21.21
CA LYS A 102 6.65 -10.90 -20.73
C LYS A 102 6.70 -10.81 -19.21
N LEU A 103 5.82 -10.00 -18.63
CA LEU A 103 5.74 -9.81 -17.18
C LEU A 103 5.38 -11.12 -16.46
N GLY A 104 4.37 -11.83 -16.95
CA GLY A 104 3.92 -13.10 -16.39
C GLY A 104 5.01 -14.16 -16.44
N ALA A 105 5.71 -14.29 -17.57
CA ALA A 105 6.86 -15.18 -17.69
C ALA A 105 7.95 -14.85 -16.66
N TYR A 106 8.25 -13.56 -16.47
CA TYR A 106 9.22 -13.09 -15.49
C TYR A 106 8.79 -13.43 -14.06
N LEU A 107 7.59 -13.01 -13.65
CA LEU A 107 7.07 -13.22 -12.30
C LEU A 107 6.95 -14.70 -11.98
N VAL A 108 6.42 -15.52 -12.89
CA VAL A 108 6.31 -16.97 -12.70
C VAL A 108 7.68 -17.60 -12.52
N TYR A 109 8.64 -17.29 -13.40
CA TYR A 109 9.99 -17.84 -13.29
C TYR A 109 10.64 -17.47 -11.96
N HIS A 110 10.57 -16.19 -11.56
CA HIS A 110 11.16 -15.72 -10.31
C HIS A 110 10.51 -16.40 -9.10
N SER A 111 9.18 -16.47 -9.05
CA SER A 111 8.45 -17.16 -7.98
C SER A 111 8.84 -18.63 -7.86
N LEU A 112 8.90 -19.37 -8.98
CA LEU A 112 9.33 -20.76 -8.98
C LEU A 112 10.80 -20.89 -8.57
N SER A 113 11.67 -19.98 -9.01
CA SER A 113 13.10 -19.97 -8.66
C SER A 113 13.29 -19.76 -7.16
N ILE A 114 12.56 -18.83 -6.56
CA ILE A 114 12.54 -18.57 -5.11
C ILE A 114 12.09 -19.83 -4.37
N MET A 115 10.92 -20.39 -4.72
CA MET A 115 10.39 -21.58 -4.06
C MET A 115 11.32 -22.79 -4.21
N SER A 116 11.92 -22.99 -5.38
CA SER A 116 12.82 -24.12 -5.66
C SER A 116 14.10 -24.13 -4.82
N LYS A 117 14.52 -22.96 -4.33
CA LYS A 117 15.71 -22.79 -3.47
C LYS A 117 15.36 -22.83 -1.99
N SER A 118 14.08 -22.77 -1.63
CA SER A 118 13.64 -22.70 -0.25
C SER A 118 13.76 -24.06 0.44
N THR A 119 14.31 -24.06 1.64
CA THR A 119 14.37 -25.23 2.52
C THR A 119 13.28 -25.21 3.60
N GLU A 120 12.58 -24.09 3.76
CA GLU A 120 11.60 -23.83 4.80
C GLU A 120 10.41 -23.11 4.17
N PHE A 121 9.44 -23.91 3.72
CA PHE A 121 8.18 -23.44 3.17
C PHE A 121 7.06 -23.95 4.06
N ASP A 122 6.44 -23.07 4.83
CA ASP A 122 5.34 -23.47 5.70
C ASP A 122 4.10 -23.67 4.83
N SER A 123 3.76 -24.93 4.59
CA SER A 123 2.60 -25.28 3.77
C SER A 123 1.34 -24.55 4.27
N PRO A 124 0.52 -23.97 3.36
CA PRO A 124 -0.76 -23.36 3.73
C PRO A 124 -1.71 -24.34 4.44
N SER A 125 -1.49 -25.64 4.27
CA SER A 125 -2.24 -26.73 4.91
C SER A 125 -1.31 -27.73 5.58
N SER A 126 -1.68 -28.21 6.78
CA SER A 126 -0.92 -29.16 7.58
C SER A 126 -0.78 -30.55 6.95
N ALA A 127 -1.50 -30.82 5.86
CA ALA A 127 -1.55 -32.13 5.19
C ALA A 127 -0.45 -32.34 4.13
N ILE A 128 0.25 -31.28 3.70
CA ILE A 128 1.26 -31.37 2.65
C ILE A 128 2.65 -31.39 3.30
N PRO A 129 3.53 -32.35 2.96
CA PRO A 129 4.91 -32.31 3.44
C PRO A 129 5.57 -30.99 3.02
N ALA A 130 6.21 -30.28 3.96
CA ALA A 130 6.85 -28.97 3.74
C ALA A 130 7.85 -28.95 2.55
N ALA A 131 8.41 -30.11 2.19
CA ALA A 131 9.33 -30.27 1.07
C ALA A 131 8.66 -30.32 -0.33
N THR A 132 7.33 -30.44 -0.41
CA THR A 132 6.63 -30.74 -1.68
C THR A 132 6.64 -29.56 -2.65
N ILE A 133 6.37 -28.34 -2.18
CA ILE A 133 6.32 -27.14 -3.05
C ILE A 133 7.71 -26.77 -3.59
N PRO A 134 8.79 -26.74 -2.77
CA PRO A 134 10.14 -26.53 -3.29
C PRO A 134 10.57 -27.60 -4.32
N LEU A 135 10.25 -28.87 -4.06
CA LEU A 135 10.59 -29.98 -4.96
C LEU A 135 9.87 -29.84 -6.31
N LEU A 136 8.56 -29.61 -6.31
CA LEU A 136 7.77 -29.44 -7.53
C LEU A 136 8.20 -28.20 -8.32
N SER A 137 8.50 -27.10 -7.64
CA SER A 137 9.04 -25.89 -8.29
C SER A 137 10.35 -26.20 -9.01
N LYS A 138 11.24 -26.96 -8.36
CA LYS A 138 12.52 -27.40 -8.92
C LYS A 138 12.35 -28.34 -10.11
N GLU A 139 11.44 -29.31 -10.00
CA GLU A 139 11.12 -30.25 -11.09
C GLU A 139 10.53 -29.53 -12.30
N THR A 140 9.61 -28.59 -12.07
CA THR A 140 8.99 -27.76 -13.11
C THR A 140 10.06 -26.98 -13.88
N LEU A 141 10.91 -26.24 -13.17
CA LEU A 141 12.01 -25.49 -13.80
C LEU A 141 12.99 -26.39 -14.55
N TYR A 142 13.35 -27.54 -13.97
CA TYR A 142 14.23 -28.50 -14.63
C TYR A 142 13.59 -29.07 -15.91
N GLY A 143 12.30 -29.37 -15.88
CA GLY A 143 11.52 -29.80 -17.04
C GLY A 143 11.56 -28.77 -18.17
N TRP A 144 11.39 -27.48 -17.84
CA TRP A 144 11.48 -26.40 -18.83
C TRP A 144 12.90 -26.23 -19.38
N MET A 145 13.95 -26.40 -18.56
CA MET A 145 15.34 -26.39 -19.04
C MET A 145 15.63 -27.54 -20.00
N GLN A 146 15.07 -28.73 -19.74
CA GLN A 146 15.23 -29.90 -20.59
C GLN A 146 14.50 -29.75 -21.93
N GLU A 147 13.28 -29.18 -21.92
CA GLU A 147 12.53 -28.84 -23.13
C GLU A 147 13.37 -27.96 -24.08
N LYS A 148 14.08 -26.98 -23.52
CA LYS A 148 14.95 -26.06 -24.25
C LYS A 148 16.39 -26.57 -24.42
N ARG A 149 16.69 -27.79 -23.96
CA ARG A 149 18.00 -28.43 -24.02
C ARG A 149 19.12 -27.60 -23.38
N LEU A 150 18.80 -26.73 -22.42
CA LEU A 150 19.76 -25.80 -21.80
C LEU A 150 20.80 -26.53 -20.95
N THR A 151 20.44 -27.68 -20.40
CA THR A 151 21.35 -28.58 -19.67
C THR A 151 22.48 -29.12 -20.54
N LYS A 152 22.32 -29.13 -21.86
CA LYS A 152 23.36 -29.53 -22.82
C LYS A 152 24.31 -28.37 -23.17
N TYR A 153 23.82 -27.13 -23.17
CA TYR A 153 24.56 -25.96 -23.66
C TYR A 153 25.26 -25.17 -22.56
N TYR A 154 24.76 -25.23 -21.32
CA TYR A 154 25.28 -24.47 -20.18
C TYR A 154 25.78 -25.39 -19.07
N LEU A 155 27.04 -25.22 -18.68
CA LEU A 155 27.70 -26.03 -17.65
C LEU A 155 27.37 -25.55 -16.23
N ASP A 156 27.20 -24.25 -16.04
CA ASP A 156 26.85 -23.64 -14.75
C ASP A 156 25.34 -23.35 -14.63
N ASN A 157 24.84 -23.39 -13.40
CA ASN A 157 23.41 -23.16 -13.12
C ASN A 157 23.00 -21.71 -13.32
N GLN A 158 23.91 -20.75 -13.14
CA GLN A 158 23.58 -19.32 -13.26
C GLN A 158 23.28 -18.96 -14.72
N SER A 159 24.16 -19.30 -15.64
CA SER A 159 23.96 -19.05 -17.07
C SER A 159 22.75 -19.82 -17.61
N ARG A 160 22.50 -21.04 -17.11
CA ARG A 160 21.32 -21.83 -17.47
C ARG A 160 20.02 -21.16 -17.02
N ASN A 161 19.99 -20.64 -15.81
CA ASN A 161 18.87 -19.91 -15.23
C ASN A 161 18.57 -18.64 -16.02
N GLN A 162 19.62 -17.84 -16.32
CA GLN A 162 19.47 -16.63 -17.12
C GLN A 162 18.96 -16.95 -18.54
N ALA A 163 19.54 -17.95 -19.20
CA ALA A 163 19.11 -18.35 -20.54
C ALA A 163 17.65 -18.82 -20.57
N LEU A 164 17.19 -19.53 -19.53
CA LEU A 164 15.78 -19.91 -19.42
C LEU A 164 14.90 -18.67 -19.29
N LEU A 165 15.24 -17.73 -18.40
CA LEU A 165 14.49 -16.49 -18.23
C LEU A 165 14.40 -15.68 -19.53
N ASP A 166 15.52 -15.56 -20.26
CA ASP A 166 15.56 -14.85 -21.54
C ASP A 166 14.63 -15.50 -22.58
N ILE A 167 14.65 -16.85 -22.67
CA ILE A 167 13.75 -17.59 -23.56
C ILE A 167 12.28 -17.38 -23.15
N LEU A 168 11.97 -17.49 -21.86
CA LEU A 168 10.61 -17.33 -21.35
C LEU A 168 10.07 -15.91 -21.59
N THR A 169 10.90 -14.89 -21.40
CA THR A 169 10.48 -13.49 -21.61
C THR A 169 10.29 -13.12 -23.08
N ILE A 170 10.99 -13.81 -24.00
CA ILE A 170 10.82 -13.64 -25.45
C ILE A 170 9.62 -14.45 -25.97
N GLU A 171 9.54 -15.73 -25.61
CA GLU A 171 8.52 -16.65 -26.11
C GLU A 171 7.17 -16.50 -25.38
N GLY A 172 7.20 -16.08 -24.12
CA GLY A 172 6.09 -16.10 -23.17
C GLY A 172 5.84 -17.45 -22.52
N MET A 173 4.81 -17.47 -21.68
CA MET A 173 4.27 -18.69 -21.09
C MET A 173 3.41 -19.44 -22.12
N THR A 174 3.61 -20.75 -22.26
CA THR A 174 2.78 -21.61 -23.10
C THR A 174 1.66 -22.23 -22.27
N ASN A 175 0.59 -22.72 -22.91
CA ASN A 175 -0.51 -23.41 -22.21
C ASN A 175 0.01 -24.54 -21.30
N LYS A 176 1.00 -25.32 -21.78
CA LYS A 176 1.65 -26.36 -20.99
C LYS A 176 2.34 -25.80 -19.73
N ARG A 177 3.09 -24.70 -19.85
CA ARG A 177 3.76 -24.09 -18.69
C ARG A 177 2.76 -23.48 -17.70
N TRP A 178 1.66 -22.91 -18.19
CA TRP A 178 0.57 -22.46 -17.33
C TRP A 178 -0.14 -23.62 -16.62
N GLN A 179 -0.29 -24.76 -17.29
CA GLN A 179 -0.78 -26.00 -16.69
C GLN A 179 0.15 -26.48 -15.57
N ASP A 180 1.47 -26.46 -15.79
CA ASP A 180 2.46 -26.83 -14.77
C ASP A 180 2.31 -25.93 -13.52
N VAL A 181 2.08 -24.62 -13.71
CA VAL A 181 1.82 -23.67 -12.61
C VAL A 181 0.50 -23.98 -11.90
N ALA A 182 -0.58 -24.24 -12.64
CA ALA A 182 -1.88 -24.57 -12.06
C ALA A 182 -1.80 -25.85 -11.22
N GLU A 183 -1.10 -26.88 -11.69
CA GLU A 183 -0.88 -28.13 -10.95
C GLU A 183 -0.09 -27.91 -9.66
N LEU A 184 0.94 -27.05 -9.69
CA LEU A 184 1.66 -26.65 -8.48
C LEU A 184 0.74 -25.93 -7.48
N LEU A 185 -0.11 -25.03 -7.94
CA LEU A 185 -1.08 -24.32 -7.09
C LEU A 185 -2.15 -25.27 -6.54
N ALA A 186 -2.59 -26.27 -7.31
CA ALA A 186 -3.49 -27.32 -6.84
C ALA A 186 -2.84 -28.16 -5.73
N VAL A 187 -1.55 -28.48 -5.87
CA VAL A 187 -0.78 -29.11 -4.80
C VAL A 187 -0.65 -28.18 -3.59
N ALA A 188 -0.60 -26.86 -3.78
CA ALA A 188 -0.64 -25.92 -2.67
C ALA A 188 -2.04 -25.73 -2.05
N GLU A 189 -3.05 -26.49 -2.49
CA GLU A 189 -4.45 -26.38 -2.03
C GLU A 189 -5.06 -24.99 -2.26
N CYS A 190 -4.57 -24.26 -3.27
CA CYS A 190 -5.23 -23.04 -3.70
C CYS A 190 -6.60 -23.38 -4.31
N GLN A 191 -7.64 -22.72 -3.80
CA GLN A 191 -9.02 -22.89 -4.26
C GLN A 191 -9.29 -22.08 -5.54
N ASP A 192 -10.37 -22.41 -6.24
CA ASP A 192 -10.89 -21.66 -7.40
C ASP A 192 -9.87 -21.46 -8.53
N LEU A 193 -9.11 -22.51 -8.85
CA LEU A 193 -8.15 -22.47 -9.95
C LEU A 193 -8.86 -22.21 -11.29
N PRO A 194 -8.40 -21.23 -12.07
CA PRO A 194 -9.07 -20.84 -13.31
C PRO A 194 -8.72 -21.76 -14.49
N ILE A 195 -7.90 -22.79 -14.26
CA ILE A 195 -7.56 -23.84 -15.23
C ILE A 195 -7.78 -25.19 -14.54
N PRO A 196 -8.36 -26.19 -15.23
CA PRO A 196 -8.52 -27.53 -14.71
C PRO A 196 -7.21 -28.18 -14.30
N THR A 197 -7.19 -28.89 -13.18
CA THR A 197 -6.03 -29.65 -12.70
C THR A 197 -6.42 -31.09 -12.42
N SER A 198 -5.45 -32.00 -12.51
CA SER A 198 -5.71 -33.41 -12.23
C SER A 198 -6.15 -33.58 -10.77
N PRO A 199 -7.20 -34.35 -10.50
CA PRO A 199 -7.68 -34.56 -9.15
C PRO A 199 -6.55 -35.20 -8.31
N ARG A 200 -6.31 -34.65 -7.12
CA ARG A 200 -5.44 -35.30 -6.14
C ARG A 200 -6.06 -36.66 -5.83
N LYS A 201 -5.35 -37.75 -6.13
CA LYS A 201 -5.64 -39.04 -5.50
C LYS A 201 -5.54 -38.80 -3.99
N LYS A 202 -6.68 -38.66 -3.32
CA LYS A 202 -6.74 -38.78 -1.85
C LYS A 202 -6.14 -40.14 -1.56
N THR A 203 -4.93 -40.17 -1.02
CA THR A 203 -4.44 -41.33 -0.30
C THR A 203 -5.44 -41.52 0.83
N MET A 204 -6.40 -42.42 0.62
CA MET A 204 -7.26 -42.90 1.70
C MET A 204 -6.29 -43.32 2.80
N ALA A 205 -6.46 -42.71 3.97
CA ALA A 205 -5.75 -43.09 5.16
C ALA A 205 -5.88 -44.61 5.29
N ALA A 206 -4.74 -45.30 5.24
CA ALA A 206 -4.64 -46.71 5.51
C ALA A 206 -5.04 -46.90 6.98
N ASP A 207 -6.30 -47.24 7.22
CA ASP A 207 -6.83 -47.83 8.46
C ASP A 207 -8.30 -48.24 8.25
N VAL A 208 -8.56 -49.13 7.29
CA VAL A 208 -9.71 -50.05 7.35
C VAL A 208 -9.24 -51.40 6.80
N TYR A 209 -9.46 -52.43 7.60
CA TYR A 209 -9.01 -53.80 7.47
C TYR A 209 -9.64 -54.59 6.31
N ASP A 210 -8.94 -55.68 6.00
CA ASP A 210 -9.40 -56.97 5.47
C ASP A 210 -9.75 -57.11 3.97
N ASP A 211 -8.89 -57.88 3.30
CA ASP A 211 -9.24 -59.16 2.65
C ASP A 211 -10.61 -59.18 1.96
N ASP A 212 -10.64 -58.91 0.66
CA ASP A 212 -11.35 -59.75 -0.30
C ASP A 212 -10.92 -59.43 -1.74
N GLU A 213 -10.55 -60.49 -2.44
CA GLU A 213 -10.31 -60.55 -3.87
C GLU A 213 -11.61 -60.19 -4.62
N ASP A 214 -11.61 -59.05 -5.31
CA ASP A 214 -12.33 -58.76 -6.57
C ASP A 214 -12.45 -57.23 -6.69
N SER A 215 -11.34 -56.57 -7.05
CA SER A 215 -11.40 -55.17 -7.47
C SER A 215 -11.99 -55.13 -8.88
N ASP A 216 -13.32 -55.17 -8.95
CA ASP A 216 -14.08 -54.65 -10.06
C ASP A 216 -13.43 -53.35 -10.54
N GLY A 217 -13.23 -53.23 -11.85
CA GLY A 217 -12.64 -52.06 -12.46
C GLY A 217 -13.44 -50.84 -12.01
N MET A 218 -12.84 -50.03 -11.12
CA MET A 218 -13.46 -48.78 -10.68
C MET A 218 -13.84 -48.01 -11.94
N ASP A 219 -15.14 -47.91 -12.19
CA ASP A 219 -15.70 -47.04 -13.19
C ASP A 219 -15.15 -45.64 -12.91
N VAL A 220 -14.19 -45.22 -13.72
CA VAL A 220 -13.72 -43.84 -13.71
C VAL A 220 -14.95 -43.03 -14.11
N ASP A 221 -15.44 -42.21 -13.17
CA ASP A 221 -16.61 -41.36 -13.39
C ASP A 221 -16.43 -40.61 -14.73
N GLU A 222 -17.45 -40.59 -15.59
CA GLU A 222 -17.36 -39.93 -16.91
C GLU A 222 -16.89 -38.46 -16.78
N ASN A 223 -17.19 -37.86 -15.63
CA ASN A 223 -16.74 -36.54 -15.23
C ASN A 223 -15.22 -36.44 -15.00
N ASP A 224 -14.59 -37.45 -14.41
CA ASP A 224 -13.13 -37.52 -14.24
C ASP A 224 -12.44 -37.73 -15.59
N GLU A 225 -13.00 -38.56 -16.47
CA GLU A 225 -12.50 -38.69 -17.84
C GLU A 225 -12.57 -37.39 -18.64
N GLU A 226 -13.66 -36.62 -18.51
CA GLU A 226 -13.79 -35.31 -19.16
C GLU A 226 -12.74 -34.32 -18.65
N LEU A 227 -12.50 -34.30 -17.33
CA LEU A 227 -11.48 -33.50 -16.69
C LEU A 227 -10.07 -33.84 -17.19
N TYR A 228 -9.72 -35.12 -17.26
CA TYR A 228 -8.42 -35.56 -17.81
C TYR A 228 -8.26 -35.17 -19.28
N ARG A 229 -9.33 -35.27 -20.09
CA ARG A 229 -9.32 -34.81 -21.49
C ARG A 229 -9.12 -33.30 -21.58
N GLU A 230 -9.65 -32.53 -20.64
CA GLU A 230 -9.45 -31.08 -20.60
C GLU A 230 -8.03 -30.69 -20.20
N VAL A 231 -7.46 -31.31 -19.16
CA VAL A 231 -6.04 -31.15 -18.79
C VAL A 231 -5.11 -31.47 -19.96
N GLU A 232 -5.38 -32.56 -20.68
CA GLU A 232 -4.59 -32.97 -21.83
C GLU A 232 -4.70 -31.98 -23.01
N ARG A 233 -5.82 -31.24 -23.13
CA ARG A 233 -5.95 -30.15 -24.12
C ARG A 233 -4.96 -29.02 -23.84
N TYR A 234 -4.72 -28.67 -22.58
CA TYR A 234 -3.73 -27.64 -22.21
C TYR A 234 -2.28 -28.11 -22.40
N ARG A 235 -2.01 -29.42 -22.22
CA ARG A 235 -0.67 -30.01 -22.39
C ARG A 235 -0.25 -30.18 -23.85
N LYS A 236 -1.22 -30.34 -24.76
CA LYS A 236 -0.94 -30.50 -26.19
C LYS A 236 -0.49 -29.18 -26.83
N PRO A 237 0.52 -29.21 -27.73
CA PRO A 237 0.96 -28.01 -28.44
C PRO A 237 -0.12 -27.57 -29.43
N VAL A 238 -0.94 -26.59 -29.05
CA VAL A 238 -1.90 -25.95 -29.95
C VAL A 238 -1.15 -24.97 -30.84
N ARG A 239 -1.29 -25.09 -32.17
CA ARG A 239 -0.74 -24.11 -33.10
C ARG A 239 -1.54 -22.81 -33.01
N ASN A 240 -0.88 -21.75 -32.55
CA ASN A 240 -1.24 -20.33 -32.73
C ASN A 240 -2.44 -19.74 -31.96
N THR A 241 -2.99 -20.41 -30.95
CA THR A 241 -3.99 -19.80 -30.05
C THR A 241 -3.66 -20.08 -28.59
N SER A 242 -3.47 -19.02 -27.79
CA SER A 242 -3.49 -19.12 -26.33
C SER A 242 -4.87 -19.60 -25.92
N LEU A 243 -4.95 -20.66 -25.12
CA LEU A 243 -6.21 -21.12 -24.55
C LEU A 243 -6.62 -20.29 -23.33
N ILE A 244 -5.70 -19.45 -22.85
CA ILE A 244 -5.79 -18.76 -21.57
C ILE A 244 -5.92 -17.27 -21.86
N THR A 245 -6.88 -16.62 -21.20
CA THR A 245 -7.09 -15.17 -21.30
C THR A 245 -6.05 -14.43 -20.45
N ALA A 246 -5.79 -13.16 -20.78
CA ALA A 246 -4.88 -12.33 -19.97
C ALA A 246 -5.35 -12.19 -18.51
N GLU A 247 -6.67 -12.19 -18.26
CA GLU A 247 -7.21 -12.16 -16.90
C GLU A 247 -6.90 -13.45 -16.15
N THR A 248 -7.03 -14.60 -16.80
CA THR A 248 -6.65 -15.91 -16.24
C THR A 248 -5.14 -15.97 -15.92
N GLU A 249 -4.28 -15.43 -16.80
CA GLU A 249 -2.84 -15.32 -16.53
C GLU A 249 -2.59 -14.48 -15.26
N LEU A 250 -3.24 -13.33 -15.13
CA LEU A 250 -3.14 -12.47 -13.94
C LEU A 250 -3.62 -13.17 -12.66
N LYS A 251 -4.72 -13.94 -12.73
CA LYS A 251 -5.22 -14.73 -11.60
C LYS A 251 -4.17 -15.75 -11.13
N LEU A 252 -3.59 -16.52 -12.04
CA LEU A 252 -2.56 -17.50 -11.71
C LEU A 252 -1.29 -16.85 -11.16
N ILE A 253 -0.86 -15.71 -11.73
CA ILE A 253 0.26 -14.92 -11.21
C ILE A 253 -0.02 -14.49 -9.78
N ASN A 254 -1.20 -13.92 -9.53
CA ASN A 254 -1.58 -13.46 -8.20
C ASN A 254 -1.58 -14.60 -7.19
N MET A 255 -2.18 -15.75 -7.52
CA MET A 255 -2.18 -16.94 -6.66
C MET A 255 -0.77 -17.44 -6.36
N LEU A 256 0.14 -17.39 -7.35
CA LEU A 256 1.54 -17.76 -7.17
C LEU A 256 2.30 -16.78 -6.25
N LEU A 257 2.00 -15.48 -6.33
CA LEU A 257 2.56 -14.48 -5.41
C LEU A 257 1.97 -14.64 -4.00
N GLU A 258 0.68 -14.93 -3.87
CA GLU A 258 0.06 -15.27 -2.58
C GLU A 258 0.74 -16.47 -1.93
N LEU A 259 1.08 -17.49 -2.72
CA LEU A 259 1.83 -18.64 -2.24
C LEU A 259 3.19 -18.24 -1.65
N LEU A 260 3.91 -17.27 -2.25
CA LEU A 260 5.19 -16.77 -1.72
C LEU A 260 5.08 -16.10 -0.33
N LEU A 261 3.89 -15.71 0.13
CA LEU A 261 3.71 -15.20 1.50
C LEU A 261 4.03 -16.25 2.56
N HIS A 262 3.95 -17.53 2.20
CA HIS A 262 4.27 -18.65 3.07
C HIS A 262 5.78 -18.92 3.16
N HIS A 263 6.58 -18.24 2.32
CA HIS A 263 8.03 -18.32 2.37
C HIS A 263 8.58 -17.67 3.66
N THR A 264 9.55 -18.33 4.31
CA THR A 264 10.12 -17.87 5.59
C THR A 264 10.62 -16.43 5.56
N GLN A 265 11.29 -15.98 4.48
CA GLN A 265 11.78 -14.60 4.40
C GLN A 265 10.63 -13.57 4.39
N THR A 266 9.57 -13.84 3.63
CA THR A 266 8.36 -12.99 3.60
C THR A 266 7.69 -12.98 4.96
N ARG A 267 7.57 -14.16 5.59
CA ARG A 267 7.02 -14.25 6.94
C ARG A 267 7.86 -13.55 7.98
N GLN A 268 9.19 -13.61 7.91
CA GLN A 268 10.06 -12.88 8.83
C GLN A 268 9.90 -11.37 8.65
N SER A 269 9.72 -10.89 7.41
CA SER A 269 9.40 -9.48 7.14
C SER A 269 8.02 -9.07 7.70
N LEU A 270 7.07 -10.00 7.77
CA LEU A 270 5.72 -9.80 8.32
C LEU A 270 5.64 -10.01 9.85
N ASN A 271 6.42 -10.93 10.42
CA ASN A 271 6.37 -11.39 11.81
C ASN A 271 7.23 -10.53 12.74
N ILE A 272 6.89 -9.25 12.82
CA ILE A 272 7.40 -8.36 13.86
C ILE A 272 6.29 -8.20 14.89
N PRO A 273 6.53 -8.49 16.19
CA PRO A 273 5.50 -9.00 17.08
C PRO A 273 4.23 -8.16 17.13
N ASN A 274 3.15 -8.77 16.63
CA ASN A 274 1.77 -8.33 16.77
C ASN A 274 1.35 -8.39 18.25
N HIS A 275 1.62 -7.31 18.99
CA HIS A 275 0.76 -6.92 20.09
C HIS A 275 0.32 -5.48 19.84
N SER A 276 -0.96 -5.33 19.50
CA SER A 276 -1.70 -4.06 19.51
C SER A 276 -1.04 -2.88 18.78
N GLY A 277 -1.10 -2.85 17.45
CA GLY A 277 -0.91 -1.62 16.66
C GLY A 277 0.47 -0.96 16.75
N ALA A 278 1.49 -1.66 17.27
CA ALA A 278 2.86 -1.19 17.29
C ALA A 278 3.53 -1.52 15.95
N SER A 279 4.08 -0.52 15.28
CA SER A 279 4.88 -0.71 14.07
C SER A 279 6.06 -1.66 14.31
N CYS A 280 6.60 -2.23 13.23
CA CYS A 280 7.84 -3.00 13.25
C CYS A 280 8.91 -2.32 14.14
N LYS A 281 9.71 -3.08 14.90
CA LYS A 281 10.78 -2.53 15.76
C LYS A 281 11.70 -1.59 14.97
N GLU A 282 12.10 -1.98 13.76
CA GLU A 282 12.93 -1.16 12.88
C GLU A 282 12.23 0.14 12.48
N VAL A 283 10.93 0.08 12.13
CA VAL A 283 10.13 1.28 11.82
C VAL A 283 9.97 2.19 13.04
N ARG A 284 9.84 1.62 14.25
CA ARG A 284 9.84 2.39 15.50
C ARG A 284 11.19 3.05 15.74
N ASP A 285 12.28 2.33 15.57
CA ASP A 285 13.64 2.82 15.78
C ASP A 285 13.96 3.94 14.78
N MET A 286 13.65 3.76 13.49
CA MET A 286 13.72 4.81 12.46
C MET A 286 12.86 6.02 12.83
N GLY A 287 11.63 5.80 13.33
CA GLY A 287 10.75 6.87 13.77
C GLY A 287 11.28 7.65 14.97
N LEU A 288 11.95 6.98 15.92
CA LEU A 288 12.60 7.62 17.07
C LEU A 288 13.86 8.40 16.64
N GLU A 289 14.67 7.83 15.76
CA GLU A 289 15.85 8.49 15.20
C GLU A 289 15.44 9.75 14.43
N LEU A 290 14.43 9.66 13.56
CA LEU A 290 13.93 10.80 12.81
C LEU A 290 13.37 11.88 13.75
N LYS A 291 12.65 11.52 14.81
CA LYS A 291 12.18 12.49 15.81
C LYS A 291 13.33 13.20 16.53
N LYS A 292 14.42 12.49 16.84
CA LYS A 292 15.63 13.09 17.41
C LYS A 292 16.27 14.04 16.40
N TYR A 293 16.43 13.59 15.16
CA TYR A 293 17.02 14.37 14.08
C TYR A 293 16.22 15.65 13.77
N ILE A 294 14.88 15.59 13.74
CA ILE A 294 14.01 16.76 13.58
C ILE A 294 14.25 17.80 14.68
N LYS A 295 14.43 17.36 15.93
CA LYS A 295 14.69 18.28 17.05
C LYS A 295 16.04 18.98 16.88
N GLU A 296 17.08 18.22 16.53
CA GLU A 296 18.42 18.75 16.26
C GLU A 296 18.41 19.72 15.08
N TYR A 297 17.77 19.33 13.98
CA TYR A 297 17.57 20.16 12.79
C TYR A 297 16.85 21.47 13.12
N ASN A 298 15.79 21.45 13.94
CA ASN A 298 15.06 22.67 14.30
C ASN A 298 15.91 23.66 15.13
N VAL A 299 16.77 23.15 16.00
CA VAL A 299 17.73 23.97 16.76
C VAL A 299 18.74 24.60 15.80
N GLU A 300 19.37 23.79 14.94
CA GLU A 300 20.37 24.29 13.98
C GLU A 300 19.75 25.24 12.94
N SER A 301 18.54 24.96 12.45
CA SER A 301 17.77 25.84 11.57
C SER A 301 17.54 27.23 12.18
N THR A 302 17.31 27.30 13.49
CA THR A 302 17.16 28.59 14.20
C THR A 302 18.48 29.34 14.28
N LEU A 303 19.59 28.64 14.53
CA LEU A 303 20.94 29.21 14.50
C LEU A 303 21.32 29.70 13.09
N ASN A 304 21.05 28.88 12.08
CA ASN A 304 21.32 29.17 10.68
C ASN A 304 20.50 30.36 10.17
N LYS A 305 19.23 30.50 10.58
CA LYS A 305 18.43 31.71 10.31
C LYS A 305 19.09 32.98 10.87
N SER A 306 19.62 32.92 12.10
CA SER A 306 20.34 34.04 12.71
C SER A 306 21.65 34.36 11.99
N LYS A 307 22.45 33.34 11.65
CA LYS A 307 23.69 33.49 10.86
C LYS A 307 23.38 34.12 9.49
N ARG A 308 22.37 33.62 8.77
CA ARG A 308 21.92 34.13 7.47
C ARG A 308 21.53 35.61 7.54
N TYR A 309 20.75 35.98 8.56
CA TYR A 309 20.36 37.39 8.77
C TYR A 309 21.58 38.29 9.03
N LYS A 310 22.53 37.85 9.86
CA LYS A 310 23.77 38.60 10.14
C LYS A 310 24.63 38.78 8.88
N LEU A 311 24.81 37.71 8.10
CA LEU A 311 25.55 37.76 6.84
C LEU A 311 24.89 38.65 5.81
N THR A 312 23.57 38.54 5.63
CA THR A 312 22.79 39.41 4.75
C THR A 312 22.93 40.88 5.15
N THR A 313 22.84 41.18 6.44
CA THR A 313 23.02 42.54 6.96
C THR A 313 24.44 43.05 6.73
N ARG A 314 25.45 42.21 6.96
CA ARG A 314 26.87 42.53 6.71
C ARG A 314 27.13 42.80 5.23
N ILE A 315 26.59 41.99 4.33
CA ILE A 315 26.66 42.18 2.87
C ILE A 315 26.06 43.53 2.49
N ASN A 316 24.85 43.85 2.99
CA ASN A 316 24.19 45.13 2.73
C ASN A 316 25.03 46.33 3.21
N GLN A 317 25.66 46.22 4.39
CA GLN A 317 26.57 47.26 4.90
C GLN A 317 27.84 47.39 4.04
N LEU A 318 28.43 46.28 3.60
CA LEU A 318 29.64 46.27 2.76
C LEU A 318 29.37 46.79 1.35
N MET A 319 28.17 46.54 0.80
CA MET A 319 27.74 47.10 -0.49
C MET A 319 27.66 48.65 -0.46
N ALA A 320 27.35 49.24 0.70
CA ALA A 320 27.25 50.69 0.85
C ALA A 320 28.62 51.41 0.95
N VAL A 321 29.71 50.68 1.22
CA VAL A 321 31.05 51.26 1.44
C VAL A 321 31.96 51.07 0.23
N ARG A 322 32.43 52.17 -0.37
CA ARG A 322 33.42 52.12 -1.47
C ARG A 322 34.75 51.55 -0.97
N GLY A 323 35.31 50.58 -1.70
CA GLY A 323 36.66 50.03 -1.47
C GLY A 323 36.73 48.69 -0.74
N LYS A 324 35.61 48.15 -0.24
CA LYS A 324 35.55 46.87 0.51
C LYS A 324 35.18 45.65 -0.34
N ARG A 325 35.67 45.60 -1.59
CA ARG A 325 35.25 44.58 -2.57
C ARG A 325 35.62 43.16 -2.17
N GLU A 326 36.80 42.95 -1.58
CA GLU A 326 37.25 41.63 -1.11
C GLU A 326 36.47 41.15 0.11
N GLU A 327 36.20 42.03 1.09
CA GLU A 327 35.36 41.69 2.26
C GLU A 327 33.93 41.35 1.84
N LEU A 328 33.38 42.07 0.86
CA LEU A 328 32.06 41.79 0.30
C LEU A 328 32.02 40.41 -0.35
N LYS A 329 33.02 40.09 -1.18
CA LYS A 329 33.13 38.79 -1.84
C LYS A 329 33.25 37.65 -0.82
N SER A 330 34.07 37.83 0.21
CA SER A 330 34.21 36.85 1.29
C SER A 330 32.90 36.63 2.05
N ALA A 331 32.17 37.69 2.39
CA ALA A 331 30.88 37.57 3.06
C ALA A 331 29.81 36.91 2.17
N GLN A 332 29.86 37.14 0.85
CA GLN A 332 28.98 36.49 -0.11
C GLN A 332 29.27 34.98 -0.18
N THR A 333 30.54 34.58 -0.27
CA THR A 333 30.93 33.16 -0.23
C THR A 333 30.49 32.48 1.06
N GLU A 334 30.65 33.13 2.21
CA GLU A 334 30.18 32.60 3.50
C GLU A 334 28.64 32.42 3.54
N LEU A 335 27.89 33.33 2.91
CA LEU A 335 26.44 33.18 2.76
C LEU A 335 26.07 32.02 1.83
N ASP A 336 26.75 31.90 0.70
CA ASP A 336 26.51 30.84 -0.28
C ASP A 336 26.82 29.44 0.30
N GLU A 337 27.90 29.32 1.08
CA GLU A 337 28.26 28.12 1.83
C GLU A 337 27.19 27.77 2.88
N LEU A 338 26.71 28.76 3.63
CA LEU A 338 25.63 28.56 4.60
C LEU A 338 24.32 28.13 3.93
N GLU A 339 23.97 28.72 2.79
CA GLU A 339 22.77 28.33 2.03
C GLU A 339 22.88 26.90 1.46
N THR A 340 24.07 26.50 1.05
CA THR A 340 24.35 25.11 0.63
C THR A 340 24.19 24.15 1.80
N LEU A 341 24.76 24.47 2.97
CA LEU A 341 24.61 23.65 4.18
C LEU A 341 23.14 23.49 4.60
N ILE A 342 22.37 24.59 4.62
CA ILE A 342 20.94 24.54 4.95
C ILE A 342 20.18 23.65 3.96
N ARG A 343 20.51 23.72 2.67
CA ARG A 343 19.89 22.91 1.62
C ARG A 343 20.22 21.43 1.82
N ASP A 344 21.48 21.08 2.06
CA ASP A 344 21.93 19.69 2.22
C ASP A 344 21.35 19.05 3.49
N GLU A 345 21.27 19.80 4.59
CA GLU A 345 20.60 19.35 5.82
C GLU A 345 19.10 19.12 5.62
N GLN A 346 18.42 20.01 4.89
CA GLN A 346 17.01 19.86 4.54
C GLN A 346 16.80 18.63 3.65
N MET A 347 17.64 18.42 2.64
CA MET A 347 17.61 17.24 1.77
C MET A 347 17.78 15.95 2.57
N THR A 348 18.71 15.93 3.52
CA THR A 348 18.94 14.78 4.41
C THR A 348 17.70 14.50 5.28
N LEU A 349 17.08 15.54 5.85
CA LEU A 349 15.86 15.40 6.65
C LEU A 349 14.71 14.79 5.83
N GLU A 350 14.45 15.33 4.64
CA GLU A 350 13.36 14.87 3.78
C GLU A 350 13.61 13.45 3.24
N THR A 351 14.87 13.10 2.96
CA THR A 351 15.25 11.73 2.58
C THR A 351 14.94 10.73 3.70
N LYS A 352 15.29 11.05 4.96
CA LYS A 352 14.94 10.20 6.12
C LYS A 352 13.43 10.07 6.34
N LYS A 353 12.65 11.13 6.04
CA LYS A 353 11.18 11.07 6.07
C LYS A 353 10.65 10.11 5.00
N ILE A 354 11.12 10.21 3.76
CA ILE A 354 10.72 9.32 2.66
C ILE A 354 10.96 7.86 3.06
N GLN A 355 12.16 7.54 3.54
CA GLN A 355 12.52 6.19 4.00
C GLN A 355 11.56 5.69 5.09
N LEU A 356 11.30 6.49 6.12
CA LEU A 356 10.37 6.13 7.18
C LEU A 356 8.95 5.88 6.65
N TYR A 357 8.44 6.72 5.75
CA TYR A 357 7.10 6.55 5.20
C TYR A 357 6.99 5.28 4.35
N VAL A 358 7.99 4.99 3.51
CA VAL A 358 8.03 3.75 2.70
C VAL A 358 8.10 2.52 3.61
N SER A 359 9.03 2.49 4.58
CA SER A 359 9.14 1.37 5.52
C SER A 359 7.88 1.21 6.38
N SER A 360 7.26 2.32 6.80
CA SER A 360 6.00 2.29 7.52
C SER A 360 4.89 1.67 6.67
N ALA A 361 4.75 2.07 5.41
CA ALA A 361 3.76 1.54 4.49
C ALA A 361 3.97 0.03 4.24
N LYS A 362 5.22 -0.41 4.02
CA LYS A 362 5.60 -1.82 3.88
C LYS A 362 5.25 -2.66 5.12
N SER A 363 5.28 -2.06 6.32
CA SER A 363 4.99 -2.71 7.60
C SER A 363 3.51 -2.77 8.02
N GLN A 364 2.63 -2.04 7.34
CA GLN A 364 1.18 -2.05 7.66
C GLN A 364 0.54 -3.38 7.23
N LYS A 365 -0.72 -3.62 7.60
CA LYS A 365 -1.46 -4.75 7.04
C LYS A 365 -1.55 -4.61 5.52
N ARG A 366 -1.51 -5.75 4.82
CA ARG A 366 -1.51 -5.79 3.36
C ARG A 366 -2.88 -5.45 2.81
N PHE A 367 -2.92 -4.53 1.85
CA PHE A 367 -4.08 -4.27 1.00
C PHE A 367 -5.38 -3.94 1.77
N GLU A 368 -5.29 -3.04 2.74
CA GLU A 368 -6.46 -2.50 3.46
C GLU A 368 -6.79 -1.08 2.99
N PRO A 369 -8.07 -0.67 3.02
CA PRO A 369 -8.44 0.70 2.73
C PRO A 369 -7.86 1.66 3.79
N ALA A 370 -7.52 2.87 3.36
CA ALA A 370 -7.05 3.93 4.24
C ALA A 370 -8.14 4.43 5.21
N GLY A 371 -9.41 4.21 4.86
CA GLY A 371 -10.57 4.50 5.70
C GLY A 371 -11.84 4.68 4.89
N VAL A 372 -12.94 4.92 5.59
CA VAL A 372 -14.27 5.18 5.02
C VAL A 372 -14.76 6.51 5.58
N ASP A 373 -15.41 7.33 4.74
CA ASP A 373 -16.04 8.57 5.20
C ASP A 373 -17.51 8.39 5.59
N MET A 374 -18.14 9.48 6.04
CA MET A 374 -19.55 9.51 6.43
C MET A 374 -20.54 9.29 5.27
N LEU A 375 -20.07 9.33 4.02
CA LEU A 375 -20.88 9.12 2.82
C LEU A 375 -20.74 7.68 2.29
N GLY A 376 -19.93 6.85 2.95
CA GLY A 376 -19.65 5.47 2.51
C GLY A 376 -18.59 5.37 1.41
N ASN A 377 -17.85 6.44 1.13
CA ASN A 377 -16.72 6.37 0.21
C ASN A 377 -15.55 5.66 0.87
N VAL A 378 -14.97 4.67 0.18
CA VAL A 378 -13.81 3.93 0.63
C VAL A 378 -12.55 4.49 -0.03
N TYR A 379 -11.58 4.89 0.78
CA TYR A 379 -10.36 5.55 0.31
C TYR A 379 -9.21 4.55 0.28
N TRP A 380 -8.44 4.57 -0.80
CA TRP A 380 -7.30 3.71 -1.05
C TRP A 380 -6.07 4.55 -1.39
N ILE A 381 -4.96 4.26 -0.72
CA ILE A 381 -3.67 4.92 -0.95
C ILE A 381 -2.70 3.85 -1.42
N PHE A 382 -2.31 3.95 -2.69
CA PHE A 382 -1.32 3.06 -3.29
C PHE A 382 0.05 3.76 -3.33
N ASN A 383 1.09 2.98 -3.08
CA ASN A 383 2.46 3.48 -3.07
C ASN A 383 3.09 3.36 -4.46
N ASP A 384 4.15 4.14 -4.66
CA ASP A 384 5.01 4.00 -5.82
C ASP A 384 5.77 2.66 -5.74
N LEU A 385 5.88 1.94 -6.87
CA LEU A 385 6.64 0.69 -6.94
C LEU A 385 8.15 0.94 -7.05
N LEU A 386 8.56 2.11 -7.54
CA LEU A 386 9.95 2.43 -7.79
C LEU A 386 10.55 3.15 -6.58
N ASP A 387 11.76 2.77 -6.18
CA ASP A 387 12.52 3.55 -5.21
C ASP A 387 13.00 4.87 -5.85
N HIS A 388 12.36 5.96 -5.42
CA HIS A 388 12.66 7.31 -5.88
C HIS A 388 14.08 7.76 -5.57
N LEU A 389 14.75 7.15 -4.59
CA LEU A 389 16.12 7.51 -4.20
C LEU A 389 17.17 6.92 -5.15
N SER A 390 16.83 5.83 -5.86
CA SER A 390 17.75 5.15 -6.78
C SER A 390 17.45 5.40 -8.27
N HIS A 391 16.21 5.78 -8.64
CA HIS A 391 15.78 5.82 -10.06
C HIS A 391 15.13 7.12 -10.55
N ALA A 392 15.32 8.23 -9.82
CA ALA A 392 14.65 9.54 -10.04
C ALA A 392 14.61 10.07 -11.49
N ALA A 393 15.58 9.72 -12.36
CA ALA A 393 15.72 10.33 -13.68
C ALA A 393 15.02 9.58 -14.83
N ASP A 394 14.88 8.25 -14.75
CA ASP A 394 14.62 7.43 -15.95
C ASP A 394 13.15 7.01 -16.13
N TYR A 395 12.33 7.13 -15.09
CA TYR A 395 10.94 6.66 -15.10
C TYR A 395 9.99 7.70 -14.52
N ARG A 396 9.84 8.84 -15.22
CA ARG A 396 8.77 9.78 -14.89
C ARG A 396 7.43 9.08 -15.07
N ASN A 397 6.80 8.78 -13.94
CA ASN A 397 5.53 8.10 -13.87
C ASN A 397 4.45 8.90 -14.63
N SER A 398 3.89 8.30 -15.68
CA SER A 398 2.94 8.98 -16.56
C SER A 398 1.53 9.11 -15.98
N GLU A 399 1.23 8.48 -14.82
CA GLU A 399 -0.10 8.51 -14.21
C GLU A 399 -0.06 8.68 -12.68
N PRO A 400 -0.32 9.90 -12.17
CA PRO A 400 -0.14 10.23 -10.76
C PRO A 400 -1.12 9.52 -9.81
N CYS A 401 -2.33 9.17 -10.25
CA CYS A 401 -3.37 8.69 -9.32
C CYS A 401 -3.02 7.37 -8.63
N TRP A 402 -2.37 6.45 -9.34
CA TRP A 402 -2.04 5.10 -8.84
C TRP A 402 -0.80 5.04 -7.95
N ALA A 403 -0.03 6.13 -7.86
CA ALA A 403 1.24 6.18 -7.15
C ALA A 403 1.37 7.35 -6.18
N TYR A 404 0.76 8.49 -6.51
CA TYR A 404 0.79 9.74 -5.75
C TYR A 404 -0.61 10.17 -5.28
N GLY A 405 -1.67 9.75 -5.98
CA GLY A 405 -3.05 10.08 -5.65
C GLY A 405 -3.66 9.30 -4.49
N ILE A 406 -4.95 9.58 -4.26
CA ILE A 406 -5.88 8.80 -3.45
C ILE A 406 -6.98 8.31 -4.39
N VAL A 407 -7.24 7.01 -4.39
CA VAL A 407 -8.36 6.40 -5.13
C VAL A 407 -9.55 6.30 -4.18
N VAL A 408 -10.72 6.68 -4.67
CA VAL A 408 -11.96 6.67 -3.89
C VAL A 408 -12.96 5.77 -4.61
N ILE A 409 -13.53 4.80 -3.91
CA ILE A 409 -14.53 3.87 -4.46
C ILE A 409 -15.81 4.08 -3.68
N GLY A 410 -16.86 4.52 -4.37
CA GLY A 410 -18.12 4.86 -3.72
C GLY A 410 -19.01 5.80 -4.54
N PRO A 411 -20.07 6.35 -3.93
CA PRO A 411 -21.01 7.25 -4.59
C PRO A 411 -20.38 8.60 -4.98
N GLY A 412 -19.22 8.95 -4.42
CA GLY A 412 -18.59 10.25 -4.59
C GLY A 412 -19.20 11.32 -3.66
N PHE A 413 -19.00 12.60 -4.01
CA PHE A 413 -19.51 13.74 -3.23
C PHE A 413 -20.76 14.38 -3.80
N GLN A 414 -21.07 14.12 -5.07
CA GLN A 414 -22.21 14.69 -5.78
C GLN A 414 -23.30 13.61 -5.89
N ASN A 415 -24.50 13.91 -5.42
CA ASN A 415 -25.69 13.03 -5.47
C ASN A 415 -25.53 11.66 -4.79
N PRO A 416 -25.40 11.60 -3.44
CA PRO A 416 -25.38 10.32 -2.71
C PRO A 416 -26.63 9.45 -2.92
N GLU A 417 -27.72 10.04 -3.41
CA GLU A 417 -28.97 9.34 -3.74
C GLU A 417 -28.89 8.50 -5.03
N GLU A 418 -27.93 8.77 -5.93
CA GLU A 418 -27.79 8.01 -7.19
C GLU A 418 -27.13 6.63 -7.02
N GLN A 419 -26.63 6.29 -5.83
CA GLN A 419 -26.10 4.97 -5.37
C GLN A 419 -25.13 4.20 -6.28
N ASN A 420 -24.78 4.70 -7.46
CA ASN A 420 -23.87 4.03 -8.37
C ASN A 420 -22.44 4.15 -7.85
N VAL A 421 -21.88 3.04 -7.38
CA VAL A 421 -20.48 2.93 -6.99
C VAL A 421 -19.62 3.20 -8.22
N LYS A 422 -18.73 4.18 -8.11
CA LYS A 422 -17.76 4.54 -9.15
C LYS A 422 -16.37 4.64 -8.54
N TRP A 423 -15.37 4.62 -9.41
CA TRP A 423 -13.99 4.87 -9.06
C TRP A 423 -13.66 6.33 -9.34
N TRP A 424 -13.06 6.98 -8.36
CA TRP A 424 -12.66 8.38 -8.42
C TRP A 424 -11.20 8.51 -8.01
N SER A 425 -10.59 9.63 -8.38
CA SER A 425 -9.26 10.00 -7.91
C SER A 425 -9.22 11.42 -7.38
N ILE A 426 -8.39 11.59 -6.35
CA ILE A 426 -7.96 12.88 -5.82
C ILE A 426 -6.45 12.95 -6.01
N GLN A 427 -6.00 13.98 -6.70
CA GLN A 427 -4.60 14.16 -7.07
C GLN A 427 -4.12 15.55 -6.65
N GLY A 428 -2.82 15.62 -6.35
CA GLY A 428 -2.16 16.86 -5.95
C GLY A 428 -2.28 17.19 -4.46
N ILE A 429 -1.22 17.79 -3.93
CA ILE A 429 -1.09 18.14 -2.51
C ILE A 429 -2.21 19.11 -2.09
N ASN A 430 -2.61 20.02 -2.97
CA ASN A 430 -3.64 21.01 -2.68
C ASN A 430 -5.03 20.37 -2.48
N ASN A 431 -5.42 19.46 -3.37
CA ASN A 431 -6.71 18.77 -3.25
C ASN A 431 -6.73 17.81 -2.05
N MET A 432 -5.62 17.14 -1.76
CA MET A 432 -5.51 16.30 -0.55
C MET A 432 -5.59 17.12 0.73
N ASN A 433 -4.96 18.31 0.77
CA ASN A 433 -5.11 19.24 1.89
C ASN A 433 -6.56 19.71 2.05
N HIS A 434 -7.27 19.93 0.94
CA HIS A 434 -8.68 20.29 0.97
C HIS A 434 -9.54 19.13 1.51
N LEU A 435 -9.32 17.90 1.02
CA LEU A 435 -9.95 16.68 1.53
C LEU A 435 -9.72 16.53 3.04
N LEU A 436 -8.49 16.72 3.50
CA LEU A 436 -8.13 16.57 4.90
C LEU A 436 -8.91 17.55 5.80
N LYS A 437 -9.04 18.80 5.36
CA LYS A 437 -9.83 19.81 6.07
C LYS A 437 -11.32 19.43 6.09
N TRP A 438 -11.83 18.93 4.97
CA TRP A 438 -13.21 18.48 4.85
C TRP A 438 -13.53 17.29 5.78
N ILE A 439 -12.67 16.26 5.80
CA ILE A 439 -12.82 15.08 6.66
C ILE A 439 -12.72 15.46 8.14
N LYS A 440 -11.76 16.31 8.52
CA LYS A 440 -11.64 16.79 9.91
C LYS A 440 -12.85 17.60 10.38
N LEU A 441 -13.57 18.25 9.46
CA LEU A 441 -14.75 19.04 9.78
C LEU A 441 -16.00 18.18 9.99
N HIS A 442 -16.17 17.15 9.17
CA HIS A 442 -17.39 16.34 9.13
C HIS A 442 -17.25 14.97 9.83
N GLY A 443 -16.03 14.51 10.04
CA GLY A 443 -15.71 13.23 10.68
C GLY A 443 -15.55 13.39 12.19
N ALA A 444 -16.53 12.91 12.96
CA ALA A 444 -16.47 12.85 14.42
C ALA A 444 -16.09 11.46 14.97
N ASP A 445 -15.96 10.46 14.10
CA ASP A 445 -15.70 9.07 14.47
C ASP A 445 -14.21 8.68 14.33
N ARG A 446 -13.87 7.54 14.93
CA ARG A 446 -12.51 7.00 14.97
C ARG A 446 -11.98 6.69 13.57
N ASP A 447 -12.84 6.26 12.66
CA ASP A 447 -12.47 5.87 11.31
C ASP A 447 -12.11 7.07 10.44
N SER A 448 -12.86 8.18 10.55
CA SER A 448 -12.49 9.46 9.95
C SER A 448 -11.18 10.00 10.52
N GLY A 449 -10.92 9.78 11.81
CA GLY A 449 -9.66 10.16 12.46
C GLY A 449 -8.44 9.42 11.89
N ASN A 450 -8.57 8.12 11.63
CA ASN A 450 -7.54 7.31 10.98
C ASN A 450 -7.34 7.72 9.53
N LEU A 451 -8.43 7.94 8.79
CA LEU A 451 -8.39 8.41 7.40
C LEU A 451 -7.66 9.75 7.28
N ALA A 452 -8.00 10.72 8.13
CA ALA A 452 -7.34 12.02 8.17
C ALA A 452 -5.83 11.90 8.47
N LYS A 453 -5.43 10.99 9.35
CA LYS A 453 -4.02 10.72 9.63
C LYS A 453 -3.30 10.13 8.40
N ASN A 454 -3.91 9.16 7.72
CA ASN A 454 -3.34 8.53 6.52
C ASN A 454 -3.19 9.54 5.37
N ILE A 455 -4.18 10.43 5.19
CA ILE A 455 -4.10 11.51 4.20
C ILE A 455 -2.99 12.51 4.55
N GLN A 456 -2.85 12.90 5.83
CA GLN A 456 -1.76 13.78 6.25
C GLN A 456 -0.38 13.12 5.99
N GLN A 457 -0.22 11.85 6.34
CA GLN A 457 1.02 11.11 6.07
C GLN A 457 1.34 11.07 4.57
N ARG A 458 0.32 10.91 3.72
CA ARG A 458 0.49 10.96 2.27
C ARG A 458 0.94 12.35 1.80
N ILE A 459 0.32 13.42 2.27
CA ILE A 459 0.71 14.80 1.95
C ILE A 459 2.17 15.05 2.36
N ASP A 460 2.55 14.65 3.56
CA ASP A 460 3.92 14.83 4.07
C ASP A 460 4.93 14.06 3.21
N HIS A 461 4.59 12.83 2.81
CA HIS A 461 5.43 12.01 1.94
C HIS A 461 5.61 12.64 0.54
N LEU A 462 4.53 13.13 -0.08
CA LEU A 462 4.61 13.80 -1.37
C LEU A 462 5.42 15.10 -1.28
N SER A 463 5.24 15.88 -0.22
CA SER A 463 6.00 17.11 0.00
C SER A 463 7.51 16.83 0.15
N ALA A 464 7.86 15.74 0.84
CA ALA A 464 9.25 15.30 0.93
C ALA A 464 9.81 14.88 -0.44
N LEU A 465 9.01 14.20 -1.26
CA LEU A 465 9.37 13.83 -2.64
C LEU A 465 9.54 15.05 -3.56
N GLU A 466 8.73 16.11 -3.44
CA GLU A 466 8.96 17.37 -4.16
C GLU A 466 10.31 17.97 -3.79
N CYS A 467 10.63 17.98 -2.50
CA CYS A 467 11.89 18.54 -2.02
C CYS A 467 13.11 17.77 -2.54
N VAL A 468 13.05 16.43 -2.55
CA VAL A 468 14.22 15.58 -2.79
C VAL A 468 14.37 15.16 -4.25
N VAL A 469 13.26 14.91 -4.95
CA VAL A 469 13.25 14.14 -6.20
C VAL A 469 12.73 14.97 -7.36
N TYR A 470 11.56 15.59 -7.19
CA TYR A 470 10.80 16.13 -8.32
C TYR A 470 10.91 17.64 -8.52
N GLY A 471 11.29 18.38 -7.47
CA GLY A 471 11.26 19.84 -7.43
C GLY A 471 9.94 20.40 -6.92
N GLU A 472 10.00 21.64 -6.46
CA GLU A 472 8.86 22.38 -5.88
C GLU A 472 7.71 22.52 -6.88
N GLY A 473 6.49 22.21 -6.42
CA GLY A 473 5.26 22.36 -7.20
C GLY A 473 4.98 21.25 -8.21
N PHE A 474 5.71 20.15 -8.17
CA PHE A 474 5.48 19.01 -9.06
C PHE A 474 4.10 18.36 -8.86
N PHE A 475 3.59 18.29 -7.63
CA PHE A 475 2.28 17.75 -7.27
C PHE A 475 1.24 18.87 -6.97
N ALA A 476 1.44 20.08 -7.49
CA ALA A 476 0.54 21.22 -7.25
C ALA A 476 -0.89 20.99 -7.76
#